data_AF-A0A372EI79-F1
#
_entry.id   AF-A0A372EI79-F1
#
_cell.length_a   1.000
_cell.length_b   1.000
_cell.length_c   1.000
_cell.angle_alpha   90.00
_cell.angle_beta   90.00
_cell.angle_gamma   90.00
#
_symmetry.space_group_name_H-M   'P 1'
#
loop_
_entity.id
_entity.type
_entity.pdbx_description
1 polymer ?
#
loop_
_entity_poly.entity_id
_entity_poly.type
_entity_poly.pdbx_seq_one_letter_code
_entity_poly.pdbx_strand_id
1 'polypeptide(L)'
;MWAGSDGAAKAQALEAEFEASMLAIMSAAIAWDALYAILREHVAIPAVMAEAWRRGRTARYTQVAETVRRAFVLKPKGAAVLRSNLRKMYAARDMAVHPSGKISAPILHPELDVGLEWRFVYFRAQNAATVVLGAAGMLFDLAKNGRAKNTKVAEYQKALLVRLQEIFPDGVPQLAT
;
A
#
# COMPACT_ATOMS: atom_id res chain seq x y z
N MET A 1 21.33 4.13 23.74
CA MET A 1 22.74 4.03 23.31
C MET A 1 22.98 2.62 22.77
N TRP A 2 23.10 2.46 21.45
CA TRP A 2 23.32 1.18 20.75
C TRP A 2 24.73 0.59 21.01
N ALA A 3 25.57 1.25 21.80
CA ALA A 3 26.98 0.89 21.99
C ALA A 3 27.21 -0.35 22.90
N GLY A 4 26.18 -0.87 23.60
CA GLY A 4 26.35 -1.90 24.63
C GLY A 4 25.78 -3.30 24.34
N SER A 5 25.00 -3.50 23.27
CA SER A 5 24.43 -4.81 22.93
C SER A 5 25.32 -5.62 21.98
N ASP A 6 25.28 -6.94 22.15
CA ASP A 6 25.95 -7.95 21.31
C ASP A 6 25.62 -7.72 19.82
N GLY A 7 26.65 -7.78 18.97
CA GLY A 7 26.53 -7.60 17.52
C GLY A 7 25.54 -8.57 16.89
N ALA A 8 25.47 -9.81 17.42
CA ALA A 8 24.53 -10.81 16.94
C ALA A 8 23.06 -10.42 17.26
N ALA A 9 22.79 -9.93 18.47
CA ALA A 9 21.46 -9.49 18.88
C ALA A 9 20.96 -8.30 18.03
N LYS A 10 21.87 -7.39 17.66
CA LYS A 10 21.58 -6.25 16.78
C LYS A 10 21.22 -6.68 15.37
N ALA A 11 22.00 -7.60 14.80
CA ALA A 11 21.73 -8.16 13.47
C ALA A 11 20.38 -8.87 13.44
N GLN A 12 20.10 -9.71 14.44
CA GLN A 12 18.82 -10.41 14.57
C GLN A 12 17.64 -9.44 14.69
N ALA A 13 17.77 -8.36 15.45
CA ALA A 13 16.72 -7.35 15.56
C ALA A 13 16.44 -6.64 14.24
N LEU A 14 17.49 -6.27 13.49
CA LEU A 14 17.36 -5.64 12.17
C LEU A 14 16.72 -6.57 11.14
N GLU A 15 17.11 -7.85 11.13
CA GLU A 15 16.49 -8.86 10.25
C GLU A 15 15.02 -9.08 10.58
N ALA A 16 14.68 -9.22 11.87
CA ALA A 16 13.30 -9.39 12.31
C ALA A 16 12.43 -8.17 11.94
N GLU A 17 12.94 -6.95 12.14
CA GLU A 17 12.22 -5.73 11.73
C GLU A 17 12.05 -5.68 10.21
N PHE A 18 13.11 -5.96 9.44
CA PHE A 18 13.09 -6.00 7.99
C PHE A 18 12.00 -6.94 7.47
N GLU A 19 12.00 -8.19 7.93
CA GLU A 19 11.05 -9.21 7.48
C GLU A 19 9.61 -8.83 7.81
N ALA A 20 9.35 -8.44 9.07
CA ALA A 20 8.02 -8.05 9.51
C ALA A 20 7.51 -6.82 8.74
N SER A 21 8.35 -5.81 8.54
CA SER A 21 8.01 -4.58 7.83
C SER A 21 7.76 -4.83 6.35
N MET A 22 8.60 -5.66 5.71
CA MET A 22 8.41 -6.07 4.32
C MET A 22 7.07 -6.81 4.14
N LEU A 23 6.77 -7.79 5.00
CA LEU A 23 5.51 -8.53 4.97
C LEU A 23 4.30 -7.61 5.17
N ALA A 24 4.39 -6.65 6.08
CA ALA A 24 3.33 -5.67 6.33
C ALA A 24 3.04 -4.79 5.10
N ILE A 25 4.09 -4.24 4.47
CA ILE A 25 3.98 -3.46 3.23
C ILE A 25 3.39 -4.28 2.08
N MET A 26 3.89 -5.52 1.91
CA MET A 26 3.38 -6.44 0.90
C MET A 26 1.90 -6.74 1.10
N SER A 27 1.49 -7.03 2.35
CA SER A 27 0.10 -7.31 2.70
C SER A 27 -0.82 -6.14 2.39
N ALA A 28 -0.38 -4.90 2.70
CA ALA A 28 -1.12 -3.69 2.37
C ALA A 28 -1.31 -3.54 0.84
N ALA A 29 -0.26 -3.79 0.05
CA ALA A 29 -0.36 -3.73 -1.40
C ALA A 29 -1.28 -4.83 -1.98
N ILE A 30 -1.18 -6.06 -1.45
CA ILE A 30 -2.02 -7.20 -1.84
C ILE A 30 -3.49 -6.92 -1.53
N ALA A 31 -3.83 -6.30 -0.39
CA ALA A 31 -5.19 -5.91 -0.07
C ALA A 31 -5.81 -5.00 -1.15
N TRP A 32 -5.02 -4.08 -1.72
CA TRP A 32 -5.45 -3.24 -2.84
C TRP A 32 -5.54 -3.97 -4.17
N ASP A 33 -4.64 -4.93 -4.43
CA ASP A 33 -4.75 -5.81 -5.59
C ASP A 33 -6.01 -6.70 -5.52
N ALA A 34 -6.37 -7.18 -4.32
CA ALA A 34 -7.59 -7.95 -4.07
C ALA A 34 -8.85 -7.09 -4.24
N LEU A 35 -8.87 -5.88 -3.68
CA LEU A 35 -9.95 -4.91 -3.92
C LEU A 35 -10.13 -4.67 -5.42
N TYR A 36 -9.03 -4.43 -6.14
CA TYR A 36 -9.06 -4.25 -7.58
C TYR A 36 -9.69 -5.44 -8.29
N ALA A 37 -9.29 -6.67 -7.97
CA ALA A 37 -9.82 -7.88 -8.59
C ALA A 37 -11.35 -7.95 -8.44
N ILE A 38 -11.87 -7.71 -7.23
CA ILE A 38 -13.31 -7.69 -6.95
C ILE A 38 -14.02 -6.60 -7.74
N LEU A 39 -13.50 -5.37 -7.71
CA LEU A 39 -14.15 -4.25 -8.42
C LEU A 39 -14.14 -4.44 -9.94
N ARG A 40 -13.12 -5.12 -10.50
CA ARG A 40 -13.03 -5.36 -11.94
C ARG A 40 -14.16 -6.22 -12.49
N GLU A 41 -14.77 -7.06 -11.67
CA GLU A 41 -15.94 -7.87 -12.04
C GLU A 41 -17.22 -7.04 -12.16
N HIS A 42 -17.25 -5.86 -11.53
CA HIS A 42 -18.45 -5.02 -11.43
C HIS A 42 -18.31 -3.66 -12.11
N VAL A 43 -17.14 -3.38 -12.71
CA VAL A 43 -16.83 -2.12 -13.37
C VAL A 43 -16.48 -2.34 -14.84
N ALA A 44 -17.26 -1.72 -15.72
CA ALA A 44 -16.96 -1.71 -17.15
C ALA A 44 -15.69 -0.89 -17.44
N ILE A 45 -14.64 -1.58 -17.91
CA ILE A 45 -13.47 -0.96 -18.53
C ILE A 45 -13.64 -1.09 -20.05
N PRO A 46 -13.74 0.02 -20.80
CA PRO A 46 -13.89 -0.02 -22.25
C PRO A 46 -12.77 -0.83 -22.90
N ALA A 47 -13.09 -1.61 -23.93
CA ALA A 47 -12.13 -2.48 -24.63
C ALA A 47 -10.89 -1.69 -25.12
N VAL A 48 -11.11 -0.51 -25.71
CA VAL A 48 -10.06 0.41 -26.16
C VAL A 48 -9.10 0.79 -25.02
N MET A 49 -9.63 1.01 -23.81
CA MET A 49 -8.81 1.32 -22.63
C MET A 49 -8.04 0.09 -22.14
N ALA A 50 -8.67 -1.09 -22.11
CA ALA A 50 -8.00 -2.32 -21.73
C ALA A 50 -6.84 -2.67 -22.68
N GLU A 51 -7.04 -2.46 -23.98
CA GLU A 51 -6.00 -2.60 -25.00
C GLU A 51 -4.88 -1.58 -24.85
N ALA A 52 -5.21 -0.31 -24.56
CA ALA A 52 -4.22 0.72 -24.27
C ALA A 52 -3.38 0.35 -23.04
N TRP A 53 -4.00 -0.21 -21.99
CA TRP A 53 -3.28 -0.68 -20.81
C TRP A 53 -2.31 -1.80 -21.14
N ARG A 54 -2.74 -2.77 -21.96
CA ARG A 54 -1.92 -3.90 -22.39
C ARG A 54 -0.75 -3.46 -23.25
N ARG A 55 -1.01 -2.69 -24.32
CA ARG A 55 0.02 -2.23 -25.27
C ARG A 55 1.00 -1.26 -24.63
N GLY A 56 0.51 -0.31 -23.84
CA GLY A 56 1.33 0.69 -23.18
C GLY A 56 1.97 0.24 -21.87
N ARG A 57 1.79 -1.03 -21.46
CA ARG A 57 2.25 -1.57 -20.16
C ARG A 57 1.90 -0.64 -19.00
N THR A 58 0.65 -0.15 -19.00
CA THR A 58 0.21 0.87 -18.03
C THR A 58 0.46 0.38 -16.61
N ALA A 59 1.11 1.20 -15.80
CA ALA A 59 1.52 0.82 -14.45
C ALA A 59 0.32 0.36 -13.61
N ARG A 60 0.54 -0.67 -12.76
CA ARG A 60 -0.52 -1.31 -11.97
C ARG A 60 -1.30 -0.31 -11.12
N TYR A 61 -0.61 0.58 -10.40
CA TYR A 61 -1.24 1.62 -9.58
C TYR A 61 -2.19 2.54 -10.39
N THR A 62 -1.92 2.75 -11.69
CA THR A 62 -2.79 3.54 -12.58
C THR A 62 -4.05 2.77 -12.93
N GLN A 63 -3.93 1.48 -13.24
CA GLN A 63 -5.09 0.63 -13.54
C GLN A 63 -6.00 0.49 -12.31
N VAL A 64 -5.42 0.32 -11.13
CA VAL A 64 -6.14 0.24 -9.85
C VAL A 64 -6.86 1.56 -9.56
N ALA A 65 -6.16 2.70 -9.64
CA ALA A 65 -6.77 4.01 -9.40
C ALA A 65 -7.93 4.30 -10.36
N GLU A 66 -7.80 3.96 -11.64
CA GLU A 66 -8.87 4.18 -12.63
C GLU A 66 -10.08 3.27 -12.41
N THR A 67 -9.85 2.01 -12.01
CA THR A 67 -10.92 1.08 -11.67
C THR A 67 -11.71 1.58 -10.46
N VAL A 68 -11.01 2.00 -9.40
CA VAL A 68 -11.62 2.55 -8.19
C VAL A 68 -12.34 3.87 -8.50
N ARG A 69 -11.75 4.75 -9.32
CA ARG A 69 -12.40 6.00 -9.77
C ARG A 69 -13.74 5.72 -10.45
N ARG A 70 -13.82 4.71 -11.32
CA ARG A 70 -15.06 4.31 -11.99
C ARG A 70 -16.04 3.64 -11.04
N ALA A 71 -15.56 2.78 -10.13
CA ALA A 71 -16.38 2.08 -9.14
C ALA A 71 -17.08 3.06 -8.19
N PHE A 72 -16.38 4.11 -7.75
CA PHE A 72 -16.86 5.05 -6.73
C PHE A 72 -17.11 6.48 -7.24
N VAL A 73 -17.14 6.66 -8.56
CA VAL A 73 -17.39 7.95 -9.23
C VAL A 73 -16.51 9.08 -8.66
N LEU A 74 -15.24 8.79 -8.40
CA LEU A 74 -14.34 9.75 -7.75
C LEU A 74 -14.09 10.97 -8.65
N LYS A 75 -14.15 12.15 -8.04
CA LYS A 75 -13.77 13.41 -8.71
C LYS A 75 -12.28 13.40 -9.09
N PRO A 76 -11.85 14.16 -10.10
CA PRO A 76 -10.46 14.16 -10.58
C PRO A 76 -9.42 14.36 -9.47
N LYS A 77 -9.66 15.28 -8.53
CA LYS A 77 -8.77 15.52 -7.38
C LYS A 77 -8.62 14.29 -6.50
N GLY A 78 -9.72 13.63 -6.13
CA GLY A 78 -9.69 12.41 -5.31
C GLY A 78 -9.00 11.25 -6.02
N ALA A 79 -9.27 11.08 -7.32
CA ALA A 79 -8.58 10.07 -8.13
C ALA A 79 -7.07 10.32 -8.25
N ALA A 80 -6.65 11.57 -8.37
CA ALA A 80 -5.23 11.94 -8.42
C ALA A 80 -4.51 11.64 -7.10
N VAL A 81 -5.13 11.97 -5.96
CA VAL A 81 -4.62 11.65 -4.62
C VAL A 81 -4.49 10.14 -4.44
N LEU A 82 -5.54 9.38 -4.73
CA LEU A 82 -5.52 7.92 -4.69
C LEU A 82 -4.37 7.35 -5.53
N ARG A 83 -4.26 7.80 -6.79
CA ARG A 83 -3.19 7.33 -7.70
C ARG A 83 -1.79 7.62 -7.15
N SER A 84 -1.58 8.79 -6.53
CA SER A 84 -0.31 9.17 -5.92
C SER A 84 0.05 8.25 -4.75
N ASN A 85 -0.91 7.99 -3.86
CA ASN A 85 -0.71 7.11 -2.71
C ASN A 85 -0.46 5.66 -3.15
N LEU A 86 -1.24 5.16 -4.10
CA LEU A 86 -1.01 3.83 -4.70
C LEU A 86 0.38 3.76 -5.36
N ARG A 87 0.83 4.80 -6.08
CA ARG A 87 2.18 4.80 -6.67
C ARG A 87 3.26 4.59 -5.60
N LYS A 88 3.17 5.27 -4.46
CA LYS A 88 4.15 5.13 -3.37
C LYS A 88 4.13 3.73 -2.75
N MET A 89 2.93 3.22 -2.45
CA MET A 89 2.76 1.88 -1.88
C MET A 89 3.24 0.78 -2.83
N TYR A 90 2.87 0.84 -4.11
CA TYR A 90 3.30 -0.14 -5.11
C TYR A 90 4.81 -0.04 -5.39
N ALA A 91 5.43 1.14 -5.30
CA ALA A 91 6.87 1.25 -5.37
C ALA A 91 7.57 0.52 -4.21
N ALA A 92 7.03 0.61 -2.99
CA ALA A 92 7.55 -0.15 -1.84
C ALA A 92 7.39 -1.67 -2.03
N ARG A 93 6.23 -2.11 -2.55
CA ARG A 93 6.00 -3.50 -2.96
C ARG A 93 7.01 -3.96 -4.01
N ASP A 94 7.20 -3.19 -5.07
CA ASP A 94 8.09 -3.54 -6.17
C ASP A 94 9.55 -3.65 -5.71
N MET A 95 9.98 -2.80 -4.75
CA MET A 95 11.29 -2.95 -4.11
C MET A 95 11.42 -4.26 -3.33
N ALA A 96 10.34 -4.77 -2.73
CA ALA A 96 10.36 -6.02 -1.97
C ALA A 96 10.44 -7.26 -2.86
N VAL A 97 9.68 -7.29 -3.97
CA VAL A 97 9.59 -8.47 -4.85
C VAL A 97 10.56 -8.44 -6.03
N HIS A 98 11.03 -7.25 -6.40
CA HIS A 98 12.00 -7.03 -7.46
C HIS A 98 13.13 -6.11 -6.98
N PRO A 99 13.85 -6.50 -5.91
CA PRO A 99 15.00 -5.72 -5.46
C PRO A 99 16.02 -5.63 -6.61
N SER A 100 16.63 -4.45 -6.75
CA SER A 100 17.72 -4.27 -7.71
C SER A 100 18.87 -5.20 -7.35
N GLY A 101 19.36 -6.00 -8.30
CA GLY A 101 20.58 -6.80 -8.12
C GLY A 101 21.87 -5.97 -8.09
N LYS A 102 21.77 -4.65 -8.26
CA LYS A 102 22.93 -3.74 -8.17
C LYS A 102 23.32 -3.54 -6.72
N ILE A 103 24.62 -3.69 -6.45
CA ILE A 103 25.22 -3.29 -5.17
C ILE A 103 25.06 -1.77 -5.04
N SER A 104 24.47 -1.33 -3.95
CA SER A 104 24.30 0.08 -3.60
C SER A 104 25.21 0.43 -2.42
N ALA A 105 25.65 1.68 -2.35
CA ALA A 105 26.33 2.20 -1.16
C ALA A 105 25.41 2.07 0.08
N PRO A 106 25.97 1.82 1.28
CA PRO A 106 25.21 1.87 2.52
C PRO A 106 24.51 3.23 2.68
N ILE A 107 23.29 3.22 3.19
CA ILE A 107 22.52 4.42 3.49
C ILE A 107 22.33 4.55 5.00
N LEU A 108 22.30 5.79 5.49
CA LEU A 108 22.23 6.09 6.91
C LEU A 108 20.87 5.68 7.48
N HIS A 109 20.87 4.87 8.55
CA HIS A 109 19.64 4.52 9.26
C HIS A 109 19.18 5.68 10.18
N PRO A 110 17.94 6.19 10.02
CA PRO A 110 17.48 7.42 10.68
C PRO A 110 17.58 7.44 12.20
N GLU A 111 17.40 6.28 12.85
CA GLU A 111 17.36 6.17 14.32
C GLU A 111 18.63 5.56 14.92
N LEU A 112 19.44 4.88 14.10
CA LEU A 112 20.61 4.15 14.57
C LEU A 112 21.92 4.87 14.27
N ASP A 113 21.88 5.87 13.37
CA ASP A 113 23.04 6.67 12.95
C ASP A 113 24.22 5.83 12.45
N VAL A 114 23.90 4.72 11.77
CA VAL A 114 24.87 3.81 11.14
C VAL A 114 24.48 3.55 9.69
N GLY A 115 25.49 3.37 8.83
CA GLY A 115 25.28 3.00 7.44
C GLY A 115 24.84 1.54 7.31
N LEU A 116 23.67 1.30 6.73
CA LEU A 116 23.10 -0.03 6.51
C LEU A 116 22.78 -0.27 5.04
N GLU A 117 22.62 -1.54 4.68
CA GLU A 117 22.04 -1.90 3.39
C GLU A 117 20.60 -1.38 3.30
N TRP A 118 20.19 -0.94 2.11
CA TRP A 118 18.98 -0.14 1.94
C TRP A 118 17.71 -0.83 2.45
N ARG A 119 17.62 -2.16 2.43
CA ARG A 119 16.43 -2.87 2.88
C ARG A 119 16.15 -2.62 4.36
N PHE A 120 17.19 -2.58 5.19
CA PHE A 120 17.06 -2.27 6.62
C PHE A 120 16.63 -0.83 6.90
N VAL A 121 16.76 0.06 5.91
CA VAL A 121 16.33 1.47 6.05
C VAL A 121 14.97 1.72 5.39
N TYR A 122 14.64 1.02 4.30
CA TYR A 122 13.34 1.16 3.64
C TYR A 122 12.24 0.35 4.31
N PHE A 123 12.54 -0.87 4.76
CA PHE A 123 11.62 -1.77 5.45
C PHE A 123 11.84 -1.73 6.96
N ARG A 124 11.68 -0.54 7.52
CA ARG A 124 11.66 -0.26 8.96
C ARG A 124 10.23 -0.10 9.45
N ALA A 125 10.00 -0.34 10.73
CA ALA A 125 8.66 -0.35 11.32
C ALA A 125 7.88 0.95 11.03
N GLN A 126 8.54 2.11 11.09
CA GLN A 126 7.91 3.40 10.82
C GLN A 126 7.38 3.53 9.37
N ASN A 127 8.16 3.05 8.39
CA ASN A 127 7.75 3.08 6.98
C ASN A 127 6.62 2.09 6.73
N ALA A 128 6.72 0.89 7.30
CA ALA A 128 5.67 -0.11 7.24
C ALA A 128 4.36 0.40 7.84
N ALA A 129 4.38 0.97 9.05
CA ALA A 129 3.22 1.57 9.69
C ALA A 129 2.60 2.66 8.80
N THR A 130 3.42 3.54 8.22
CA THR A 130 2.94 4.60 7.31
C THR A 130 2.20 4.03 6.10
N VAL A 131 2.77 2.99 5.47
CA VAL A 131 2.15 2.34 4.30
C VAL A 131 0.88 1.61 4.67
N VAL A 132 0.89 0.80 5.74
CA VAL A 132 -0.26 0.01 6.19
C VAL A 132 -1.41 0.91 6.60
N LEU A 133 -1.16 1.89 7.46
CA LEU A 133 -2.20 2.81 7.95
C LEU A 133 -2.71 3.71 6.82
N GLY A 134 -1.82 4.16 5.93
CA GLY A 134 -2.24 4.90 4.73
C GLY A 134 -3.12 4.07 3.79
N ALA A 135 -2.76 2.79 3.57
CA ALA A 135 -3.55 1.87 2.76
C ALA A 135 -4.92 1.59 3.38
N ALA A 136 -4.95 1.29 4.68
CA ALA A 136 -6.18 1.03 5.43
C ALA A 136 -7.06 2.28 5.51
N GLY A 137 -6.48 3.46 5.75
CA GLY A 137 -7.21 4.72 5.80
C GLY A 137 -7.88 5.07 4.47
N MET A 138 -7.20 4.82 3.35
CA MET A 138 -7.81 4.96 2.02
C MET A 138 -8.95 3.96 1.78
N LEU A 139 -8.82 2.71 2.23
CA LEU A 139 -9.91 1.72 2.16
C LEU A 139 -11.11 2.15 3.02
N PHE A 140 -10.84 2.66 4.22
CA PHE A 140 -11.86 3.15 5.15
C PHE A 140 -12.61 4.36 4.57
N ASP A 141 -11.89 5.33 4.00
CA ASP A 141 -12.49 6.49 3.33
C ASP A 141 -13.36 6.07 2.14
N LEU A 142 -12.91 5.14 1.30
CA LEU A 142 -13.72 4.59 0.22
C LEU A 142 -14.97 3.87 0.74
N ALA A 143 -14.81 3.04 1.78
CA ALA A 143 -15.91 2.26 2.35
C ALA A 143 -16.97 3.18 2.98
N LYS A 144 -16.55 4.21 3.71
CA LYS A 144 -17.43 5.13 4.44
C LYS A 144 -18.03 6.23 3.57
N ASN A 145 -17.20 6.86 2.73
CA ASN A 145 -17.54 8.11 2.03
C ASN A 145 -17.64 7.93 0.50
N GLY A 146 -17.21 6.80 -0.05
CA GLY A 146 -17.26 6.53 -1.49
C GLY A 146 -18.69 6.53 -2.04
N ARG A 147 -18.88 7.04 -3.26
CA ARG A 147 -20.17 6.97 -3.96
C ARG A 147 -20.17 5.80 -4.94
N ALA A 148 -20.64 4.63 -4.51
CA ALA A 148 -20.73 3.46 -5.39
C ALA A 148 -21.52 3.75 -6.68
N LYS A 149 -21.01 3.25 -7.80
CA LYS A 149 -21.58 3.43 -9.14
C LYS A 149 -22.78 2.52 -9.39
N ASN A 150 -22.82 1.34 -8.77
CA ASN A 150 -23.89 0.36 -8.93
C ASN A 150 -24.15 -0.41 -7.62
N THR A 151 -25.20 -1.22 -7.61
CA THR A 151 -25.65 -1.98 -6.43
C THR A 151 -24.61 -2.98 -5.94
N LYS A 152 -23.89 -3.68 -6.84
CA LYS A 152 -22.86 -4.65 -6.47
C LYS A 152 -21.66 -4.00 -5.77
N VAL A 153 -21.20 -2.86 -6.29
CA VAL A 153 -20.16 -2.07 -5.61
C VAL A 153 -20.67 -1.55 -4.27
N ALA A 154 -21.94 -1.13 -4.17
CA ALA A 154 -22.53 -0.66 -2.91
C ALA A 154 -22.67 -1.77 -1.85
N GLU A 155 -23.04 -2.98 -2.26
CA GLU A 155 -23.09 -4.18 -1.40
C GLU A 155 -21.71 -4.48 -0.82
N TYR A 156 -20.69 -4.55 -1.70
CA TYR A 156 -19.31 -4.76 -1.28
C TYR A 156 -18.80 -3.63 -0.37
N GLN A 157 -19.10 -2.38 -0.70
CA GLN A 157 -18.73 -1.21 0.09
C GLN A 157 -19.24 -1.31 1.54
N LYS A 158 -20.51 -1.70 1.72
CA LYS A 158 -21.12 -1.88 3.04
C LYS A 158 -20.45 -3.02 3.82
N ALA A 159 -20.24 -4.16 3.18
CA ALA A 159 -19.58 -5.30 3.82
C ALA A 159 -18.13 -4.97 4.22
N LEU A 160 -17.41 -4.26 3.36
CA LEU A 160 -16.05 -3.78 3.64
C LEU A 160 -16.04 -2.83 4.84
N LEU A 161 -17.00 -1.89 4.94
CA LEU A 161 -17.07 -0.97 6.07
C LEU A 161 -17.25 -1.71 7.40
N VAL A 162 -18.12 -2.71 7.45
CA VAL A 162 -18.32 -3.54 8.65
C VAL A 162 -17.02 -4.20 9.09
N ARG A 163 -16.30 -4.84 8.17
CA ARG A 163 -15.00 -5.47 8.46
C ARG A 163 -13.94 -4.47 8.93
N LEU A 164 -13.91 -3.29 8.31
CA LEU A 164 -12.97 -2.24 8.71
C LEU A 164 -13.30 -1.67 10.09
N GLN A 165 -14.57 -1.61 10.49
CA GLN A 165 -14.97 -1.19 11.83
C GLN A 165 -14.68 -2.26 12.90
N GLU A 166 -14.70 -3.55 12.55
CA GLU A 166 -14.24 -4.63 13.43
C GLU A 166 -12.73 -4.52 13.70
N ILE A 167 -11.94 -4.17 12.68
CA ILE A 167 -10.48 -4.04 12.78
C ILE A 167 -10.08 -2.71 13.41
N PHE A 168 -10.78 -1.62 13.08
CA PHE A 168 -10.51 -0.25 13.54
C PHE A 168 -11.75 0.33 14.23
N PRO A 169 -12.02 -0.09 15.49
CA PRO A 169 -13.23 0.33 16.21
C PRO A 169 -13.25 1.85 16.48
N ASP A 170 -12.07 2.47 16.62
CA ASP A 170 -11.92 3.91 16.89
C ASP A 170 -11.98 4.78 15.62
N GLY A 171 -12.24 4.17 14.45
CA GLY A 171 -12.42 4.87 13.18
C GLY A 171 -11.23 4.77 12.24
N VAL A 172 -10.95 5.84 11.48
CA VAL A 172 -9.91 5.80 10.45
C VAL A 172 -8.54 5.60 11.12
N PRO A 173 -7.75 4.58 10.73
CA PRO A 173 -6.44 4.37 11.32
C PRO A 173 -5.53 5.59 11.12
N GLN A 174 -4.87 6.02 12.18
CA GLN A 174 -3.91 7.12 12.16
C GLN A 174 -2.56 6.63 12.69
N LEU A 175 -1.47 7.22 12.18
CA LEU A 175 -0.16 7.08 12.83
C LEU A 175 -0.26 7.77 14.19
N ALA A 176 0.14 7.08 15.26
CA ALA A 176 0.40 7.75 16.52
C ALA A 176 1.50 8.81 16.26
N THR A 177 1.16 10.07 16.52
CA THR A 177 2.09 11.21 16.48
C THR A 177 2.97 11.24 17.71
#